data_AF-A0A3D3TGV4-F1
#
_entry.id   AF-A0A3D3TGV4-F1
#
_cell.length_a   1.000
_cell.length_b   1.000
_cell.length_c   1.000
_cell.angle_alpha   90.00
_cell.angle_beta   90.00
_cell.angle_gamma   90.00
#
_symmetry.space_group_name_H-M   'P 1'
#
loop_
_entity.id
_entity.type
_entity.pdbx_description
1 polymer ?
#
loop_
_entity_poly.entity_id
_entity_poly.type
_entity_poly.pdbx_seq_one_letter_code
_entity_poly.pdbx_strand_id
1 'polypeptide(L)'
;VPYVVLLSNHDCLANGEEVFREIFGEVNYSFLAGNVKFICLNTNALEFDYSHPVPDFSFMEKEYEDDREEYQKTVFAMHVRPFSEQFNNNVANVFQRYIKEFPKLQFCMNAHDHHFTADDLFDDGVIYYGTPNIRKRAYLVFSINSDETHDYELVEF
;
A
#
# COMPACT_ATOMS: atom_id res chain seq x y z
N VAL A 1 7.14 -19.21 -2.84
CA VAL A 1 6.26 -18.05 -2.62
C VAL A 1 6.92 -16.86 -3.29
N PRO A 2 6.25 -16.11 -4.18
CA PRO A 2 6.81 -14.87 -4.73
C PRO A 2 7.02 -13.86 -3.60
N TYR A 3 8.05 -13.03 -3.70
CA TYR A 3 8.26 -11.90 -2.79
C TYR A 3 8.22 -10.62 -3.60
N VAL A 4 7.65 -9.58 -2.99
CA VAL A 4 7.55 -8.23 -3.55
C VAL A 4 8.05 -7.26 -2.51
N VAL A 5 8.50 -6.08 -2.94
CA VAL A 5 9.11 -5.08 -2.06
C VAL A 5 8.50 -3.71 -2.33
N LEU A 6 8.28 -2.92 -1.27
CA LEU A 6 7.80 -1.55 -1.38
C LEU A 6 8.88 -0.59 -0.90
N LEU A 7 8.99 0.54 -1.58
CA LEU A 7 9.92 1.61 -1.21
C LEU A 7 9.52 2.22 0.14
N SER A 8 10.43 2.21 1.12
CA SER A 8 10.27 2.95 2.37
C SER A 8 10.89 4.34 2.31
N ASN A 9 10.57 5.20 3.26
CA ASN A 9 11.19 6.53 3.38
C ASN A 9 12.71 6.42 3.61
N HIS A 10 13.16 5.38 4.33
CA HIS A 10 14.59 5.12 4.52
C HIS A 10 15.31 4.67 3.25
N ASP A 11 14.58 4.05 2.31
CA ASP A 11 15.11 3.71 0.99
C ASP A 11 15.21 4.93 0.07
N CYS A 12 14.60 6.08 0.42
CA CYS A 12 14.71 7.30 -0.36
C CYS A 12 15.97 8.13 -0.04
N LEU A 13 16.67 7.81 1.05
CA LEU A 13 17.78 8.62 1.53
C LEU A 13 19.00 8.53 0.60
N ALA A 14 19.65 9.68 0.37
CA ALA A 14 20.80 9.82 -0.53
C ALA A 14 20.50 9.30 -1.96
N ASN A 15 21.18 8.26 -2.41
CA ASN A 15 20.94 7.62 -3.71
C ASN A 15 20.09 6.34 -3.59
N GLY A 16 19.39 6.16 -2.47
CA GLY A 16 18.66 4.93 -2.17
C GLY A 16 17.56 4.62 -3.18
N GLU A 17 16.82 5.63 -3.68
CA GLU A 17 15.76 5.41 -4.67
C GLU A 17 16.33 4.87 -5.99
N GLU A 18 17.47 5.39 -6.45
CA GLU A 18 18.16 4.90 -7.65
C GLU A 18 18.60 3.45 -7.47
N VAL A 19 19.16 3.12 -6.31
CA VAL A 19 19.54 1.75 -5.96
C VAL A 19 18.33 0.82 -5.88
N PHE A 20 17.22 1.28 -5.29
CA PHE A 20 15.97 0.52 -5.25
C PHE A 20 15.48 0.21 -6.66
N ARG A 21 15.47 1.20 -7.54
CA ARG A 21 15.01 1.02 -8.94
C ARG A 21 15.87 0.06 -9.73
N GLU A 22 17.19 0.11 -9.56
CA GLU A 22 18.11 -0.81 -10.23
C GLU A 22 17.93 -2.26 -9.78
N ILE A 23 17.62 -2.49 -8.50
CA ILE A 23 17.51 -3.85 -7.93
C ILE A 23 16.09 -4.40 -8.05
N PHE A 24 15.07 -3.58 -7.82
CA PHE A 24 13.68 -3.99 -7.61
C PHE A 24 12.70 -3.43 -8.63
N GLY A 25 13.09 -2.43 -9.42
CA GLY A 25 12.26 -1.83 -10.46
C GLY A 25 11.44 -0.63 -10.00
N GLU A 26 10.30 -0.40 -10.66
CA GLU A 26 9.47 0.78 -10.42
C GLU A 26 8.95 0.87 -8.98
N VAL A 27 8.84 2.09 -8.47
CA VAL A 27 8.37 2.38 -7.10
C VAL A 27 6.84 2.36 -6.96
N ASN A 28 6.15 2.53 -8.08
CA ASN A 28 4.70 2.31 -8.23
C ASN A 28 4.53 1.15 -9.21
N TYR A 29 3.86 0.09 -8.79
CA TYR A 29 3.62 -1.08 -9.64
C TYR A 29 2.41 -1.87 -9.14
N SER A 30 1.86 -2.72 -10.00
CA SER A 30 0.79 -3.63 -9.62
C SER A 30 1.08 -5.04 -10.11
N PHE A 31 0.44 -6.01 -9.47
CA PHE A 31 0.46 -7.39 -9.92
C PHE A 31 -0.83 -8.10 -9.51
N LEU A 32 -1.16 -9.16 -10.24
CA LEU A 32 -2.30 -10.01 -9.94
C LEU A 32 -1.83 -11.30 -9.28
N ALA A 33 -2.45 -11.68 -8.17
CA ALA A 33 -2.28 -12.98 -7.54
C ALA A 33 -3.66 -13.63 -7.37
N GLY A 34 -3.93 -14.67 -8.16
CA GLY A 34 -5.29 -15.21 -8.27
C GLY A 34 -6.22 -14.16 -8.89
N ASN A 35 -7.29 -13.80 -8.17
CA ASN A 35 -8.23 -12.75 -8.58
C ASN A 35 -8.07 -11.43 -7.83
N VAL A 36 -6.96 -11.26 -7.11
CA VAL A 36 -6.66 -10.08 -6.30
C VAL A 36 -5.54 -9.29 -6.95
N LYS A 37 -5.79 -8.02 -7.25
CA LYS A 37 -4.78 -7.07 -7.70
C LYS A 37 -4.19 -6.35 -6.49
N PHE A 38 -2.88 -6.40 -6.39
CA PHE A 38 -2.11 -5.66 -5.40
C PHE A 38 -1.58 -4.41 -6.09
N ILE A 39 -1.90 -3.25 -5.54
CA ILE A 39 -1.43 -1.95 -6.03
C ILE A 39 -0.44 -1.42 -5.02
N CYS A 40 0.83 -1.39 -5.40
CA CYS A 40 1.94 -0.95 -4.57
C CYS A 40 2.27 0.50 -4.92
N LEU A 41 2.15 1.39 -3.94
CA LEU A 41 2.34 2.82 -4.12
C LEU A 41 3.50 3.36 -3.28
N ASN A 42 4.28 4.24 -3.88
CA ASN A 42 5.10 5.17 -3.14
C ASN A 42 4.21 6.26 -2.53
N THR A 43 4.28 6.40 -1.21
CA THR A 43 3.52 7.40 -0.43
C THR A 43 4.40 8.24 0.50
N ASN A 44 5.73 8.14 0.35
CA ASN A 44 6.74 8.80 1.18
C ASN A 44 6.89 10.30 0.82
N ALA A 45 5.81 11.08 0.88
CA ALA A 45 5.74 12.41 0.28
C ALA A 45 6.80 13.40 0.78
N LEU A 46 7.28 13.28 2.02
CA LEU A 46 8.33 14.17 2.55
C LEU A 46 9.71 13.93 1.94
N GLU A 47 9.96 12.76 1.35
CA GLU A 47 11.25 12.41 0.75
C GLU A 47 11.38 12.91 -0.69
N PHE A 48 10.28 13.40 -1.28
CA PHE A 48 10.22 13.86 -2.66
C PHE A 48 9.93 15.36 -2.72
N ASP A 49 10.50 16.02 -3.72
CA ASP A 49 10.07 17.37 -4.05
C ASP A 49 8.75 17.36 -4.84
N TYR A 50 8.12 18.53 -4.98
CA TYR A 50 6.86 18.66 -5.73
C TYR A 50 6.99 18.35 -7.24
N SER A 51 8.18 17.95 -7.74
CA SER A 51 8.34 17.54 -9.14
C SER A 51 7.86 16.12 -9.42
N HIS A 52 7.71 15.29 -8.37
CA HIS A 52 7.16 13.94 -8.45
C HIS A 52 5.87 13.83 -7.64
N PRO A 53 4.73 13.41 -8.22
CA PRO A 53 3.50 13.26 -7.48
C PRO A 53 3.60 12.06 -6.53
N VAL A 54 3.47 12.31 -5.22
CA VAL A 54 3.45 11.28 -4.19
C VAL A 54 2.25 11.53 -3.25
N PRO A 55 1.21 10.68 -3.25
CA PRO A 55 0.99 9.53 -4.16
C PRO A 55 0.77 9.93 -5.63
N ASP A 56 1.06 9.01 -6.55
CA ASP A 56 0.88 9.18 -8.00
C ASP A 56 -0.54 8.78 -8.43
N PHE A 57 -1.45 9.75 -8.50
CA PHE A 57 -2.83 9.53 -8.94
C PHE A 57 -2.94 9.14 -10.42
N SER A 58 -2.00 9.56 -11.28
CA SER A 58 -2.01 9.18 -12.70
C SER A 58 -1.64 7.71 -12.89
N PHE A 59 -0.78 7.16 -12.03
CA PHE A 59 -0.58 5.72 -11.97
C PHE A 59 -1.86 5.01 -11.50
N MET A 60 -2.49 5.49 -10.44
CA MET A 60 -3.74 4.90 -9.94
C MET A 60 -4.85 4.91 -11.02
N GLU A 61 -5.00 5.99 -11.79
CA GLU A 61 -5.94 6.07 -12.92
C GLU A 61 -5.70 4.96 -13.95
N LYS A 62 -4.45 4.73 -14.35
CA LYS A 62 -4.12 3.63 -15.29
C LYS A 62 -4.45 2.27 -14.70
N GLU A 63 -4.20 2.07 -13.41
CA GLU A 63 -4.50 0.80 -12.75
C GLU A 63 -6.01 0.58 -12.54
N TYR A 64 -6.79 1.65 -12.49
CA TYR A 64 -8.25 1.61 -12.42
C TYR A 64 -8.89 1.22 -13.77
N GLU A 65 -8.27 1.61 -14.89
CA GLU A 65 -8.71 1.24 -16.25
C GLU A 65 -8.51 -0.24 -16.59
N ASP A 66 -7.84 -1.01 -15.73
CA ASP A 66 -7.63 -2.45 -15.90
C ASP A 66 -8.94 -3.23 -15.77
N ASP A 67 -9.42 -3.74 -16.91
CA ASP A 67 -10.71 -4.41 -17.06
C ASP A 67 -10.59 -5.93 -17.22
N ARG A 68 -9.43 -6.51 -16.88
CA ARG A 68 -9.20 -7.96 -16.92
C ARG A 68 -10.27 -8.72 -16.14
N GLU A 69 -10.89 -9.72 -16.75
CA GLU A 69 -11.99 -10.49 -16.14
C GLU A 69 -11.57 -11.19 -14.84
N GLU A 70 -10.32 -11.62 -14.72
CA GLU A 70 -9.80 -12.25 -13.52
C GLU A 70 -9.59 -11.28 -12.35
N TYR A 71 -9.52 -9.97 -12.61
CA TYR A 71 -9.35 -8.96 -11.57
C TYR A 71 -10.69 -8.65 -10.91
N GLN A 72 -10.85 -9.13 -9.68
CA GLN A 72 -12.11 -9.04 -8.94
C GLN A 72 -12.01 -8.24 -7.64
N LYS A 73 -10.81 -8.17 -7.05
CA LYS A 73 -10.57 -7.57 -5.74
C LYS A 73 -9.28 -6.79 -5.71
N THR A 74 -9.19 -5.82 -4.82
CA THR A 74 -8.03 -4.93 -4.72
C THR A 74 -7.47 -4.89 -3.31
N VAL A 75 -6.15 -4.89 -3.20
CA VAL A 75 -5.41 -4.55 -1.97
C VAL A 75 -4.44 -3.43 -2.31
N PHE A 76 -4.46 -2.36 -1.51
CA PHE A 76 -3.45 -1.30 -1.61
C PHE A 76 -2.33 -1.54 -0.61
N ALA A 77 -1.10 -1.46 -1.09
CA ALA A 77 0.09 -1.54 -0.26
C ALA A 77 0.90 -0.25 -0.38
N MET A 78 1.36 0.28 0.76
CA MET A 78 2.14 1.51 0.83
C MET A 78 3.08 1.46 2.04
N HIS A 79 4.09 2.33 2.10
CA HIS A 79 4.91 2.43 3.31
C HIS A 79 4.24 3.33 4.35
N VAL A 80 3.91 4.56 3.94
CA VAL A 80 3.32 5.60 4.79
C VAL A 80 1.82 5.68 4.53
N ARG A 81 1.02 5.60 5.60
CA ARG A 81 -0.46 5.71 5.51
C ARG A 81 -0.95 7.17 5.54
N PRO A 82 -2.18 7.45 5.09
CA PRO A 82 -2.83 8.73 5.35
C PRO A 82 -2.80 9.12 6.83
N PHE A 83 -2.76 10.41 7.09
CA PHE A 83 -2.63 11.04 8.41
C PHE A 83 -1.30 10.84 9.15
N SER A 84 -0.35 10.06 8.58
CA SER A 84 1.05 10.18 9.00
C SER A 84 1.64 11.52 8.55
N GLU A 85 2.57 12.05 9.34
CA GLU A 85 3.38 13.23 9.04
C GLU A 85 4.15 13.12 7.72
N GLN A 86 4.49 11.91 7.28
CA GLN A 86 5.23 11.69 6.04
C GLN A 86 4.33 11.57 4.79
N PHE A 87 3.01 11.50 4.99
CA PHE A 87 2.04 11.46 3.91
C PHE A 87 1.66 12.88 3.47
N ASN A 88 1.30 13.05 2.20
CA ASN A 88 0.70 14.30 1.72
C ASN A 88 -0.76 14.41 2.20
N ASN A 89 -0.96 14.90 3.42
CA ASN A 89 -2.29 14.94 4.04
C ASN A 89 -3.27 15.91 3.38
N ASN A 90 -2.82 16.81 2.51
CA ASN A 90 -3.72 17.65 1.70
C ASN A 90 -4.56 16.83 0.73
N VAL A 91 -4.08 15.63 0.35
CA VAL A 91 -4.77 14.73 -0.59
C VAL A 91 -5.35 13.49 0.08
N ALA A 92 -5.26 13.33 1.41
CA ALA A 92 -5.71 12.12 2.12
C ALA A 92 -7.17 11.75 1.83
N ASN A 93 -8.09 12.71 1.88
CA ASN A 93 -9.50 12.47 1.57
C ASN A 93 -9.75 12.17 0.08
N VAL A 94 -8.93 12.72 -0.82
CA VAL A 94 -9.01 12.45 -2.26
C VAL A 94 -8.50 11.04 -2.53
N PHE A 95 -7.36 10.69 -1.95
CA PHE A 95 -6.78 9.34 -1.98
C PHE A 95 -7.78 8.29 -1.51
N GLN A 96 -8.42 8.50 -0.35
CA GLN A 96 -9.40 7.55 0.18
C GLN A 96 -10.60 7.37 -0.75
N ARG A 97 -11.13 8.46 -1.32
CA ARG A 97 -12.23 8.37 -2.30
C ARG A 97 -11.80 7.55 -3.51
N TYR A 98 -10.59 7.79 -4.01
CA TYR A 98 -10.07 7.15 -5.21
C TYR A 98 -9.88 5.64 -5.02
N ILE A 99 -9.24 5.19 -3.94
CA ILE A 99 -9.01 3.76 -3.71
C ILE A 99 -10.31 2.95 -3.58
N LYS A 100 -11.40 3.58 -3.12
CA LYS A 100 -12.71 2.93 -2.96
C LYS A 100 -13.46 2.74 -4.27
N GLU A 101 -13.03 3.37 -5.35
CA GLU A 101 -13.58 3.13 -6.67
C GLU A 101 -13.11 1.77 -7.22
N PHE A 102 -11.97 1.25 -6.75
CA PHE A 102 -11.40 0.01 -7.23
C PHE A 102 -12.28 -1.21 -6.91
N PRO A 103 -12.32 -2.23 -7.79
CA PRO A 103 -13.04 -3.48 -7.59
C PRO A 103 -12.82 -4.07 -6.19
N LYS A 104 -13.91 -4.12 -5.42
CA LYS A 104 -14.03 -4.81 -4.12
C LYS A 104 -12.78 -4.62 -3.27
N LEU A 105 -12.42 -3.36 -3.00
CA LEU A 105 -11.31 -3.02 -2.10
C LEU A 105 -11.43 -3.82 -0.80
N GLN A 106 -10.41 -4.62 -0.49
CA GLN A 106 -10.40 -5.50 0.68
C GLN A 106 -9.86 -4.75 1.91
N PHE A 107 -8.63 -4.23 1.79
CA PHE A 107 -7.97 -3.47 2.84
C PHE A 107 -6.75 -2.72 2.28
N CYS A 108 -6.18 -1.85 3.11
CA CYS A 108 -4.88 -1.24 2.88
C CYS A 108 -3.85 -1.82 3.85
N MET A 109 -2.61 -1.96 3.41
CA MET A 109 -1.48 -2.30 4.26
C MET A 109 -0.45 -1.19 4.27
N ASN A 110 0.09 -0.90 5.45
CA ASN A 110 1.13 0.09 5.66
C ASN A 110 2.21 -0.39 6.64
N ALA A 111 3.29 0.37 6.70
CA ALA A 111 4.37 0.21 7.66
C ALA A 111 4.60 1.56 8.37
N HIS A 112 5.85 2.02 8.44
CA HIS A 112 6.29 3.29 9.04
C HIS A 112 6.18 3.37 10.58
N ASP A 113 5.01 3.10 11.15
CA ASP A 113 4.74 3.32 12.58
C ASP A 113 5.43 2.30 13.52
N HIS A 114 6.06 1.26 12.95
CA HIS A 114 6.80 0.22 13.66
C HIS A 114 6.01 -0.58 14.70
N HIS A 115 4.68 -0.51 14.71
CA HIS A 115 3.81 -1.33 15.55
C HIS A 115 2.60 -1.83 14.77
N PHE A 116 1.94 -2.85 15.31
CA PHE A 116 0.70 -3.33 14.74
C PHE A 116 -0.42 -2.29 14.92
N THR A 117 -1.19 -2.05 13.87
CA THR A 117 -2.48 -1.34 13.90
C THR A 117 -3.48 -2.00 12.96
N ALA A 118 -4.76 -1.82 13.25
CA ALA A 118 -5.87 -2.17 12.38
C ALA A 118 -6.92 -1.07 12.55
N ASP A 119 -6.74 0.02 11.80
CA ASP A 119 -7.46 1.27 12.03
C ASP A 119 -8.39 1.58 10.84
N ASP A 120 -9.63 1.98 11.15
CA ASP A 120 -10.50 2.67 10.19
C ASP A 120 -10.18 4.17 10.25
N LEU A 121 -9.31 4.64 9.35
CA LEU A 121 -8.78 6.00 9.40
C LEU A 121 -9.80 7.08 9.01
N PHE A 122 -10.83 6.69 8.26
CA PHE A 122 -11.78 7.62 7.64
C PHE A 122 -13.23 7.38 8.13
N ASP A 123 -13.42 6.50 9.11
CA ASP A 123 -14.72 6.07 9.64
C ASP A 123 -15.66 5.56 8.53
N ASP A 124 -15.11 4.83 7.55
CA ASP A 124 -15.82 4.42 6.34
C ASP A 124 -15.75 2.92 6.02
N GLY A 125 -15.24 2.13 6.97
CA GLY A 125 -15.12 0.68 6.94
C GLY A 125 -13.84 0.16 6.29
N VAL A 126 -13.01 1.00 5.67
CA VAL A 126 -11.75 0.56 5.05
C VAL A 126 -10.65 0.51 6.11
N ILE A 127 -10.17 -0.71 6.38
CA ILE A 127 -9.12 -0.91 7.38
C ILE A 127 -7.72 -0.74 6.77
N TYR A 128 -6.90 0.03 7.48
CA TYR A 128 -5.46 0.16 7.25
C TYR A 128 -4.70 -0.67 8.29
N TYR A 129 -3.98 -1.69 7.82
CA TYR A 129 -3.18 -2.57 8.65
C TYR A 129 -1.71 -2.12 8.69
N GLY A 130 -1.28 -1.62 9.85
CA GLY A 130 0.12 -1.30 10.12
C GLY A 130 0.90 -2.54 10.54
N THR A 131 2.02 -2.81 9.87
CA THR A 131 2.89 -3.94 10.21
C THR A 131 3.99 -3.52 11.20
N PRO A 132 4.26 -4.30 12.27
CA PRO A 132 5.38 -4.02 13.15
C PRO A 132 6.74 -4.17 12.44
N ASN A 133 7.77 -3.52 12.98
CA ASN A 133 9.12 -3.72 12.44
C ASN A 133 9.67 -5.12 12.78
N ILE A 134 10.63 -5.60 11.98
CA ILE A 134 11.19 -6.95 12.11
C ILE A 134 11.84 -7.22 13.48
N ARG A 135 12.28 -6.18 14.20
CA ARG A 135 12.84 -6.29 15.55
C ARG A 135 11.83 -6.84 16.56
N LYS A 136 10.54 -6.61 16.34
CA LYS A 136 9.45 -7.14 17.16
C LYS A 136 9.13 -8.61 16.86
N ARG A 137 9.79 -9.22 15.86
CA ARG A 137 9.64 -10.62 15.48
C ARG A 137 8.17 -11.00 15.27
N ALA A 138 7.47 -10.16 14.50
CA ALA A 138 6.08 -10.37 14.18
C ALA A 138 5.80 -10.03 12.70
N TYR A 139 4.84 -10.72 12.11
CA TYR A 139 4.35 -10.47 10.75
C TYR A 139 2.84 -10.70 10.67
N LEU A 140 2.20 -10.16 9.62
CA LEU A 140 0.78 -10.34 9.37
C LEU A 140 0.56 -11.42 8.31
N VAL A 141 -0.40 -12.30 8.56
CA VAL A 141 -0.93 -13.27 7.58
C VAL A 141 -2.35 -12.85 7.24
N PHE A 142 -2.63 -12.69 5.95
CA PHE A 142 -3.98 -12.37 5.46
C PHE A 142 -4.55 -13.55 4.69
N SER A 143 -5.84 -13.81 4.88
CA SER A 143 -6.63 -14.76 4.10
C SER A 143 -7.79 -14.03 3.45
N ILE A 144 -7.80 -13.95 2.12
CA ILE A 144 -8.82 -13.23 1.35
C ILE A 144 -9.89 -14.23 0.89
N ASN A 145 -11.10 -14.12 1.45
CA ASN A 145 -12.18 -15.10 1.29
C ASN A 145 -13.04 -14.82 0.06
N SER A 146 -13.68 -15.84 -0.50
CA SER A 146 -14.49 -15.68 -1.73
C SER A 146 -15.67 -14.71 -1.59
N ASP A 147 -16.18 -14.51 -0.38
CA ASP A 147 -17.34 -13.66 -0.05
C ASP A 147 -16.99 -12.19 0.24
N GLU A 148 -15.86 -11.72 -0.31
CA GLU A 148 -15.38 -10.33 -0.21
C GLU A 148 -14.90 -9.92 1.19
N THR A 149 -14.89 -10.85 2.14
CA THR A 149 -14.28 -10.69 3.45
C THR A 149 -12.80 -11.08 3.43
N HIS A 150 -12.08 -10.69 4.47
CA HIS A 150 -10.75 -11.19 4.74
C HIS A 150 -10.55 -11.39 6.24
N ASP A 151 -9.70 -12.36 6.57
CA ASP A 151 -9.19 -12.58 7.92
C ASP A 151 -7.73 -12.12 7.99
N TYR A 152 -7.27 -11.75 9.18
CA TYR A 152 -5.88 -11.45 9.44
C TYR A 152 -5.41 -12.05 10.76
N GLU A 153 -4.11 -12.39 10.83
CA GLU A 153 -3.45 -12.90 12.02
C GLU A 153 -2.11 -12.18 12.21
N LEU A 154 -1.86 -11.69 13.44
CA LEU A 154 -0.54 -11.24 13.86
C LEU A 154 0.22 -12.44 14.43
N VAL A 155 1.26 -12.89 13.72
CA VAL A 155 2.10 -14.02 14.12
C VAL A 155 3.36 -13.51 14.77
N GLU A 156 3.59 -13.87 16.04
CA GLU A 156 4.82 -13.59 16.80
C GLU A 156 5.70 -14.85 16.89
N PHE A 157 7.03 -14.69 16.82
CA PHE A 157 7.98 -15.81 16.83
C PHE A 157 9.32 -15.51 17.50
#